data_AF-A0A5J4PJJ6-F1
#
_entry.id   AF-A0A5J4PJJ6-F1
#
_cell.length_a   1.000
_cell.length_b   1.000
_cell.length_c   1.000
_cell.angle_alpha   90.00
_cell.angle_beta   90.00
_cell.angle_gamma   90.00
#
_symmetry.space_group_name_H-M   'P 1'
#
loop_
_entity.id
_entity.type
_entity.pdbx_description
1 polymer ?
#
loop_
_entity_poly.entity_id
_entity_poly.type
_entity_poly.pdbx_seq_one_letter_code
_entity_poly.pdbx_strand_id
1 'polypeptide(L)'
;MPFWELEGEAAKQNALIWLNSDEVKQYEDPLEKAVHLIHDGYVPRAYFFALWPEERGVLDRGTAALREGIDFRVFGRPPKLNVGECKQIEMFVDAQNAQHNSISGQRNY
;
A
#
# COMPACT_ATOMS: atom_id res chain seq x y z
N MET A 1 -37.65 -0.96 -4.94
CA MET A 1 -36.21 -1.21 -5.14
C MET A 1 -35.91 -2.62 -4.67
N PRO A 2 -35.19 -3.44 -5.47
CA PRO A 2 -34.72 -4.76 -5.05
C PRO A 2 -33.77 -4.65 -3.85
N PHE A 3 -33.85 -5.64 -2.96
CA PHE A 3 -33.07 -5.74 -1.72
C PHE A 3 -31.55 -5.57 -1.94
N TRP A 4 -31.02 -6.14 -3.03
CA TRP A 4 -29.60 -6.09 -3.39
C TRP A 4 -29.08 -4.67 -3.74
N GLU A 5 -29.94 -3.79 -4.26
CA GLU A 5 -29.56 -2.39 -4.55
C GLU A 5 -29.45 -1.57 -3.27
N LEU A 6 -30.31 -1.84 -2.27
CA LEU A 6 -30.28 -1.16 -0.98
C LEU A 6 -29.03 -1.57 -0.17
N GLU A 7 -28.65 -2.84 -0.22
CA GLU A 7 -27.40 -3.32 0.39
C GLU A 7 -26.17 -2.72 -0.29
N GLY A 8 -26.19 -2.61 -1.63
CA GLY A 8 -25.11 -1.97 -2.39
C GLY A 8 -24.93 -0.49 -2.02
N GLU A 9 -26.03 0.25 -1.86
CA GLU A 9 -25.95 1.67 -1.51
C GLU A 9 -25.51 1.91 -0.07
N ALA A 10 -25.98 1.11 0.88
CA ALA A 10 -25.49 1.14 2.25
C ALA A 10 -24.00 0.78 2.33
N ALA A 11 -23.55 -0.20 1.55
CA ALA A 11 -22.15 -0.60 1.47
C ALA A 11 -21.25 0.53 0.94
N LYS A 12 -21.70 1.27 -0.09
CA LYS A 12 -20.99 2.46 -0.59
C LYS A 12 -20.86 3.55 0.46
N GLN A 13 -21.95 3.87 1.16
CA GLN A 13 -21.93 4.89 2.23
C GLN A 13 -20.96 4.51 3.35
N ASN A 14 -20.97 3.24 3.76
CA ASN A 14 -20.02 2.74 4.75
C ASN A 14 -18.57 2.84 4.26
N ALA A 15 -18.29 2.47 3.01
CA ALA A 15 -16.96 2.65 2.42
C ALA A 15 -16.49 4.11 2.45
N LEU A 16 -17.37 5.06 2.08
CA LEU A 16 -17.07 6.48 2.10
C LEU A 16 -16.78 7.03 3.50
N ILE A 17 -17.50 6.56 4.52
CA ILE A 17 -17.23 6.94 5.92
C ILE A 17 -15.82 6.52 6.31
N TRP A 18 -15.45 5.26 6.03
CA TRP A 18 -14.13 4.74 6.38
C TRP A 18 -12.99 5.38 5.58
N LEU A 19 -13.21 5.79 4.33
CA LEU A 19 -12.21 6.52 3.53
C LEU A 19 -11.83 7.89 4.12
N ASN A 20 -12.70 8.45 4.98
CA ASN A 20 -12.47 9.71 5.68
C ASN A 20 -12.06 9.53 7.14
N SER A 21 -11.80 8.28 7.55
CA SER A 21 -11.41 7.95 8.92
C SER A 21 -9.95 8.33 9.21
N ASP A 22 -9.63 8.49 10.50
CA ASP A 22 -8.28 8.87 10.95
C ASP A 22 -7.24 7.77 10.66
N GLU A 23 -7.68 6.53 10.51
CA GLU A 23 -6.90 5.33 10.24
C GLU A 23 -6.16 5.41 8.90
N VAL A 24 -6.72 6.13 7.93
CA VAL A 24 -6.17 6.25 6.58
C VAL A 24 -5.91 7.67 6.12
N LYS A 25 -5.93 8.63 7.06
CA LYS A 25 -5.68 10.05 6.74
C LYS A 25 -4.29 10.34 6.17
N GLN A 26 -3.32 9.45 6.43
CA GLN A 26 -1.95 9.59 5.95
C GLN A 26 -1.83 9.32 4.44
N TYR A 27 -2.80 8.62 3.85
CA TYR A 27 -2.82 8.33 2.42
C TYR A 27 -3.67 9.37 1.71
N GLU A 28 -3.20 9.87 0.56
CA GLU A 28 -3.99 10.81 -0.26
C GLU A 28 -4.93 10.07 -1.23
N ASP A 29 -4.45 8.97 -1.80
CA ASP A 29 -5.17 8.24 -2.84
C ASP A 29 -6.31 7.37 -2.27
N PRO A 30 -7.55 7.51 -2.77
CA PRO A 30 -8.68 6.74 -2.26
C PRO A 30 -8.54 5.22 -2.41
N LEU A 31 -7.87 4.73 -3.46
CA LEU A 31 -7.66 3.29 -3.65
C LEU A 31 -6.61 2.76 -2.68
N GLU A 32 -5.55 3.53 -2.42
CA GLU A 32 -4.54 3.24 -1.40
C GLU A 32 -5.16 3.13 -0.02
N LYS A 33 -5.98 4.12 0.37
CA LYS A 33 -6.78 4.07 1.60
C LYS A 33 -7.61 2.79 1.70
N ALA A 34 -8.36 2.47 0.64
CA ALA A 34 -9.20 1.28 0.62
C ALA A 34 -8.40 -0.01 0.76
N VAL A 35 -7.26 -0.11 0.08
CA VAL A 35 -6.40 -1.29 0.16
C VAL A 35 -5.85 -1.50 1.56
N HIS A 36 -5.43 -0.44 2.25
CA HIS A 36 -5.01 -0.52 3.65
C HIS A 36 -6.17 -0.91 4.58
N LEU A 37 -7.36 -0.32 4.41
CA LEU A 37 -8.56 -0.68 5.19
C LEU A 37 -8.98 -2.15 5.01
N ILE A 38 -8.84 -2.69 3.80
CA ILE A 38 -9.11 -4.10 3.50
C ILE A 38 -8.03 -4.99 4.10
N HIS A 39 -6.76 -4.62 3.92
CA HIS A 39 -5.61 -5.39 4.38
C HIS A 39 -5.63 -5.57 5.90
N ASP A 40 -5.87 -4.48 6.61
CA ASP A 40 -5.88 -4.44 8.09
C ASP A 40 -7.19 -4.99 8.67
N GLY A 41 -8.17 -5.33 7.82
CA GLY A 41 -9.41 -5.99 8.22
C GLY A 41 -10.48 -5.07 8.81
N TYR A 42 -10.33 -3.75 8.71
CA TYR A 42 -11.33 -2.79 9.19
C TYR A 42 -12.63 -2.85 8.40
N VAL A 43 -12.54 -3.01 7.07
CA VAL A 43 -13.70 -2.93 6.18
C VAL A 43 -13.71 -4.10 5.19
N PRO A 44 -14.86 -4.79 5.01
CA PRO A 44 -14.97 -5.84 4.00
C PRO A 44 -14.74 -5.30 2.58
N ARG A 45 -13.92 -6.01 1.78
CA ARG A 45 -13.64 -5.64 0.37
C ARG A 45 -14.88 -5.46 -0.50
N ALA A 46 -15.98 -6.16 -0.18
CA ALA A 46 -17.24 -6.06 -0.89
C ALA A 46 -17.81 -4.63 -0.91
N TYR A 47 -17.51 -3.83 0.12
CA TYR A 47 -18.01 -2.45 0.21
C TYR A 47 -17.30 -1.55 -0.81
N PHE A 48 -15.98 -1.70 -0.93
CA PHE A 48 -15.21 -0.99 -1.96
C PHE A 48 -15.52 -1.50 -3.37
N PHE A 49 -15.88 -2.78 -3.54
CA PHE A 49 -16.33 -3.32 -4.83
C PHE A 49 -17.69 -2.77 -5.28
N ALA A 50 -18.54 -2.37 -4.33
CA ALA A 50 -19.78 -1.67 -4.63
C ALA A 50 -19.53 -0.20 -4.98
N LEU A 51 -18.49 0.42 -4.39
CA LEU A 51 -18.09 1.81 -4.63
C LEU A 51 -17.35 1.99 -5.96
N TRP A 52 -16.36 1.13 -6.25
CA TRP A 52 -15.55 1.15 -7.46
C TRP A 52 -15.54 -0.22 -8.13
N PRO A 53 -16.62 -0.61 -8.82
CA PRO A 53 -16.71 -1.92 -9.47
C PRO A 53 -15.65 -2.13 -10.55
N GLU A 54 -15.23 -1.08 -11.24
CA GLU A 54 -14.18 -1.13 -12.28
C GLU A 54 -12.77 -1.37 -11.69
N GLU A 55 -12.55 -0.97 -10.44
CA GLU A 55 -11.24 -1.03 -9.77
C GLU A 55 -11.03 -2.30 -8.95
N ARG A 56 -11.92 -3.30 -9.06
CA ARG A 56 -11.82 -4.58 -8.34
C ARG A 56 -10.45 -5.23 -8.48
N GLY A 57 -9.93 -5.26 -9.71
CA GLY A 57 -8.63 -5.85 -9.99
C GLY A 57 -7.47 -5.08 -9.34
N VAL A 58 -7.58 -3.76 -9.22
CA VAL A 58 -6.56 -2.92 -8.56
C VAL A 58 -6.60 -3.14 -7.06
N LEU A 59 -7.80 -3.17 -6.46
CA LEU A 59 -7.99 -3.42 -5.04
C LEU A 59 -7.45 -4.81 -4.63
N ASP A 60 -7.84 -5.87 -5.34
CA ASP A 60 -7.36 -7.23 -5.02
C ASP A 60 -5.83 -7.36 -5.18
N ARG A 61 -5.25 -6.80 -6.25
CA ARG A 61 -3.78 -6.81 -6.45
C ARG A 61 -3.07 -5.99 -5.39
N GLY A 62 -3.61 -4.83 -5.02
CA GLY A 62 -3.03 -3.98 -3.99
C GLY A 62 -3.06 -4.65 -2.62
N THR A 63 -4.18 -5.26 -2.24
CA THR A 63 -4.27 -6.00 -0.98
C THR A 63 -3.32 -7.21 -0.97
N ALA A 64 -3.15 -7.89 -2.10
CA ALA A 64 -2.18 -8.97 -2.23
C ALA A 64 -0.73 -8.46 -2.08
N ALA A 65 -0.39 -7.34 -2.71
CA ALA A 65 0.92 -6.71 -2.59
C ALA A 65 1.25 -6.36 -1.13
N LEU A 66 0.32 -5.72 -0.41
CA LEU A 66 0.53 -5.40 1.01
C LEU A 66 0.77 -6.65 1.88
N ARG A 67 0.05 -7.76 1.61
CA ARG A 67 0.28 -9.03 2.32
C ARG A 67 1.67 -9.62 2.07
N GLU A 68 2.25 -9.33 0.91
CA GLU A 68 3.62 -9.73 0.56
C GLU A 68 4.67 -8.72 1.06
N GLY A 69 4.26 -7.66 1.76
CA GLY A 69 5.14 -6.59 2.21
C GLY A 69 5.63 -5.69 1.07
N ILE A 70 4.87 -5.64 -0.03
CA ILE A 70 5.16 -4.84 -1.22
C ILE A 70 4.29 -3.59 -1.18
N ASP A 71 4.86 -2.42 -1.46
CA ASP A 71 4.14 -1.15 -1.48
C ASP A 71 3.00 -1.15 -2.51
N PHE A 72 1.86 -0.60 -2.08
CA PHE A 72 0.73 -0.31 -2.95
C PHE A 72 1.21 0.69 -4.03
N ARG A 73 1.00 0.37 -5.31
CA ARG A 73 1.55 1.01 -6.53
C ARG A 73 2.79 0.36 -7.15
N VAL A 74 3.45 -0.59 -6.48
CA VAL A 74 4.42 -1.46 -7.15
C VAL A 74 3.64 -2.51 -7.93
N PHE A 75 3.14 -2.10 -9.10
CA PHE A 75 2.40 -2.99 -9.99
C PHE A 75 3.38 -3.83 -10.81
N GLY A 76 3.30 -5.15 -10.63
CA GLY A 76 4.12 -6.12 -11.35
C GLY A 76 5.11 -6.84 -10.45
N ARG A 77 5.75 -7.88 -10.99
CA ARG A 77 6.83 -8.56 -10.29
C ARG A 77 7.99 -7.56 -10.19
N PRO A 78 8.52 -7.23 -8.99
CA PRO A 78 9.76 -6.49 -8.93
C PRO A 78 10.77 -7.24 -9.82
N PRO A 79 11.55 -6.53 -10.67
CA PRO A 79 12.53 -7.20 -11.49
C PRO A 79 13.37 -8.09 -10.57
N LYS A 80 13.48 -9.38 -10.90
CA LYS A 80 14.38 -10.26 -10.16
C LYS A 80 15.76 -9.65 -10.31
N LEU A 81 16.22 -8.97 -9.27
CA LEU A 81 17.57 -8.47 -9.19
C LEU A 81 18.47 -9.68 -9.40
N ASN A 82 19.29 -9.61 -10.45
CA ASN A 82 20.29 -10.63 -10.63
C ASN A 82 21.37 -10.46 -9.55
N VAL A 83 22.20 -11.49 -9.35
CA VAL A 83 23.26 -11.47 -8.31
C VAL A 83 24.20 -10.25 -8.45
N GLY A 84 24.41 -9.77 -9.68
CA GLY A 84 25.22 -8.58 -9.94
C GLY A 84 24.56 -7.29 -9.44
N GLU A 85 23.26 -7.13 -9.69
CA GLU A 85 22.48 -5.97 -9.22
C GLU A 85 22.35 -5.96 -7.69
N CYS A 86 22.12 -7.13 -7.07
CA CYS A 86 22.16 -7.26 -5.61
C CYS A 86 23.50 -6.80 -5.02
N LYS A 87 24.63 -7.26 -5.60
CA LYS A 87 25.97 -6.84 -5.17
C LYS A 87 26.21 -5.34 -5.32
N GLN A 88 25.72 -4.73 -6.40
CA GLN A 88 25.86 -3.29 -6.60
C GLN A 88 25.10 -2.49 -5.53
N ILE A 89 23.90 -2.95 -5.17
CA ILE A 89 23.11 -2.34 -4.10
C ILE A 89 23.81 -2.51 -2.75
N GLU A 90 24.31 -3.70 -2.43
CA GLU A 90 25.09 -3.95 -1.20
C GLU A 90 26.31 -3.03 -1.11
N MET A 91 27.11 -2.94 -2.18
CA MET A 91 28.28 -2.07 -2.23
C MET A 91 27.92 -0.58 -2.08
N PHE A 92 26.80 -0.15 -2.65
CA PHE A 92 26.32 1.22 -2.53
C PHE A 92 25.91 1.55 -1.10
N VAL A 93 25.16 0.64 -0.46
CA VAL A 93 24.73 0.79 0.94
C VAL A 93 25.94 0.78 1.88
N ASP A 94 26.91 -0.10 1.66
CA ASP A 94 28.15 -0.14 2.45
C ASP A 94 28.97 1.14 2.31
N ALA A 95 29.07 1.68 1.09
CA ALA A 95 29.76 2.95 0.85
C ALA A 95 29.06 4.12 1.57
N GLN A 96 27.73 4.17 1.55
CA GLN A 96 26.96 5.20 2.27
C GLN A 96 27.12 5.07 3.79
N ASN A 97 27.11 3.83 4.32
CA ASN A 97 27.35 3.57 5.73
C ASN A 97 28.76 4.00 6.16
N ALA A 98 29.78 3.72 5.34
CA ALA A 98 31.14 4.15 5.59
C ALA A 98 31.27 5.69 5.60
N GLN A 99 30.62 6.38 4.66
CA GLN A 99 30.58 7.84 4.63
C GLN A 99 29.86 8.41 5.86
N HIS A 100 28.69 7.89 6.21
CA HIS A 100 27.93 8.32 7.38
C HIS A 100 28.73 8.14 8.68
N ASN A 101 29.38 6.98 8.85
CA ASN A 101 30.21 6.70 10.02
C ASN A 101 31.44 7.61 10.13
N SER A 102 32.06 7.95 8.99
CA SER A 102 33.20 8.87 8.95
C SER A 102 32.81 10.31 9.34
N ILE A 103 31.61 10.76 8.98
CA ILE A 103 31.07 12.08 9.34
C ILE A 103 30.67 12.15 10.82
N SER A 104 30.07 11.08 11.37
CA SER A 104 29.74 11.02 12.81
C SER A 104 30.97 10.91 13.72
N GLY A 105 32.10 10.42 13.21
CA GLY A 105 33.38 10.38 13.94
C GLY A 105 34.10 11.74 14.02
N GLN A 106 33.81 12.68 13.12
CA GLN A 106 34.45 14.01 13.11
C GLN A 106 33.79 15.05 14.01
N ARG A 107 32.60 14.80 14.57
CA ARG A 107 31.89 15.75 15.46
C ARG A 107 32.33 15.72 16.92
N ASN A 108 33.35 14.92 17.27
CA ASN A 108 33.93 14.86 18.61
C ASN A 108 35.38 15.36 18.62
N TYR A 109 35.61 16.63 18.29
CA TYR A 109 36.81 17.37 18.69
C TYR A 109 36.46 18.85 18.90
#